data_AF-A0A8X6MHT5-F1
#
_entry.id   AF-A0A8X6MHT5-F1
#
_cell.length_a   1.000
_cell.length_b   1.000
_cell.length_c   1.000
_cell.angle_alpha   90.00
_cell.angle_beta   90.00
_cell.angle_gamma   90.00
#
_symmetry.space_group_name_H-M   'P 1'
#
loop_
_entity.id
_entity.type
_entity.pdbx_description
1 polymer ?
#
loop_
_entity_poly.entity_id
_entity_poly.type
_entity_poly.pdbx_seq_one_letter_code
_entity_poly.pdbx_strand_id
1 'polypeptide(L)' 'MPREDQLDLLKLARAEAANSVYETHLTNKRRFDLHRRSHSFKPGDLILYDWPRKGDHKLSPNFKGPFVIVRSVGACVL' A
#
# COMPACT_ATOMS: atom_id res chain seq x y z
N MET A 1 9.67 -41.05 14.55
CA MET A 1 9.48 -40.42 13.22
C MET A 1 10.86 -40.26 12.59
N PRO A 2 11.11 -40.88 11.43
CA PRO A 2 12.29 -40.64 10.61
C PRO A 2 12.54 -39.15 10.35
N ARG A 3 13.81 -38.78 10.14
CA ARG A 3 14.22 -37.39 9.92
C ARG A 3 13.66 -36.84 8.61
N GLU A 4 13.57 -37.68 7.57
CA GLU A 4 12.99 -37.30 6.28
C GLU A 4 11.52 -36.91 6.44
N ASP A 5 10.74 -37.72 7.17
CA ASP A 5 9.32 -37.45 7.42
C ASP A 5 9.11 -36.14 8.18
N GLN A 6 9.99 -35.81 9.14
CA GLN A 6 9.96 -34.53 9.84
C GLN A 6 10.25 -33.35 8.90
N LEU A 7 11.18 -33.51 7.97
CA LEU A 7 11.52 -32.48 7.00
C LEU A 7 10.37 -32.22 6.02
N ASP A 8 9.69 -33.26 5.58
CA ASP A 8 8.56 -33.13 4.66
C ASP A 8 7.34 -32.53 5.35
N LEU A 9 7.07 -32.89 6.61
CA LEU A 9 6.07 -32.20 7.44
C LEU A 9 6.38 -30.70 7.58
N LEU A 10 7.64 -30.33 7.78
CA LEU A 10 8.05 -28.91 7.87
C LEU A 10 7.86 -28.16 6.55
N LYS A 11 8.13 -28.79 5.40
CA LYS A 11 7.90 -28.18 4.09
C LYS A 11 6.41 -27.93 3.85
N LEU A 12 5.56 -28.92 4.19
CA LEU A 12 4.11 -28.79 4.08
C LEU A 12 3.59 -27.67 4.97
N ALA A 13 4.00 -27.63 6.24
CA ALA A 13 3.60 -26.58 7.18
C ALA A 13 4.03 -25.18 6.70
N ARG A 14 5.22 -25.05 6.09
CA ARG A 14 5.66 -23.77 5.50
C ARG A 14 4.81 -23.35 4.31
N ALA A 15 4.47 -24.27 3.41
CA ALA A 15 3.62 -23.99 2.28
C ALA A 15 2.22 -23.55 2.73
N GLU A 16 1.66 -24.23 3.73
CA GLU A 16 0.37 -23.90 4.31
C GLU A 16 0.38 -22.52 4.99
N ALA A 17 1.41 -22.23 5.79
CA ALA A 17 1.58 -20.93 6.43
C ALA A 17 1.72 -19.79 5.40
N ALA A 18 2.50 -20.00 4.33
CA ALA A 18 2.64 -19.03 3.26
C ALA A 18 1.30 -18.76 2.56
N ASN A 19 0.51 -19.80 2.31
CA ASN A 19 -0.82 -19.67 1.70
C ASN A 19 -1.78 -18.93 2.64
N SER A 20 -1.78 -19.25 3.93
CA SER A 20 -2.60 -18.57 4.94
C SER A 20 -2.31 -17.05 5.01
N VAL A 21 -1.04 -16.67 4.97
CA VAL A 21 -0.62 -15.26 4.93
C VAL A 21 -1.10 -14.58 3.65
N TYR A 22 -0.97 -15.25 2.51
CA TYR A 22 -1.41 -14.73 1.21
C TYR A 22 -2.93 -14.51 1.16
N GLU A 23 -3.72 -15.48 1.58
CA GLU A 23 -5.18 -15.36 1.62
C GLU A 23 -5.67 -14.28 2.58
N THR A 24 -4.99 -14.14 3.72
CA THR A 24 -5.23 -13.05 4.68
C THR A 24 -4.93 -11.70 4.04
N HIS A 25 -3.81 -11.58 3.31
CA HIS A 25 -3.46 -10.38 2.57
C HIS A 25 -4.53 -10.03 1.53
N LEU A 26 -4.97 -11.00 0.73
CA LEU A 26 -6.03 -10.79 -0.28
C LEU A 26 -7.32 -10.30 0.35
N THR A 27 -7.73 -10.91 1.46
CA THR A 27 -8.93 -10.51 2.20
C THR A 27 -8.82 -9.07 2.72
N ASN A 28 -7.68 -8.73 3.32
CA ASN A 28 -7.43 -7.38 3.83
C ASN A 28 -7.35 -6.35 2.70
N LYS A 29 -6.71 -6.69 1.59
CA LYS A 29 -6.62 -5.83 0.41
C LYS A 29 -8.00 -5.57 -0.18
N ARG A 30 -8.85 -6.60 -0.33
CA ARG A 30 -10.24 -6.43 -0.80
C ARG A 30 -11.03 -5.49 0.11
N ARG A 31 -10.93 -5.64 1.43
CA ARG A 31 -11.58 -4.74 2.40
C ARG A 31 -11.05 -3.32 2.30
N PHE A 32 -9.73 -3.16 2.18
CA PHE A 32 -9.11 -1.87 1.98
C PHE A 32 -9.60 -1.20 0.71
N ASP A 33 -9.57 -1.91 -0.42
CA ASP A 33 -9.98 -1.39 -1.73
C ASP A 33 -11.47 -1.03 -1.76
N LEU A 34 -12.34 -1.81 -1.10
CA LEU A 34 -13.77 -1.51 -0.98
C LEU A 34 -14.03 -0.20 -0.21
N HIS A 35 -13.24 0.06 0.82
CA HIS A 35 -13.37 1.27 1.64
C HIS A 35 -12.37 2.37 1.25
N ARG A 36 -11.60 2.16 0.18
CA ARG A 36 -10.65 3.13 -0.31
C ARG A 36 -11.46 4.25 -0.93
N ARG A 37 -11.62 5.33 -0.16
CA ARG A 37 -12.21 6.55 -0.68
C ARG A 37 -11.38 6.94 -1.89
N SER A 38 -12.05 7.11 -3.04
CA SER A 38 -11.47 7.89 -4.13
C SER A 38 -11.26 9.29 -3.56
N HIS A 39 -10.04 9.58 -3.13
CA HIS A 39 -9.65 10.92 -2.74
C HIS A 39 -9.64 11.74 -4.03
N SER A 40 -10.82 12.22 -4.42
CA SER A 40 -10.94 13.26 -5.44
C SER A 40 -10.54 14.55 -4.78
N PHE A 41 -9.38 15.02 -5.17
CA PHE A 41 -8.90 16.32 -4.81
C PHE A 41 -9.83 17.40 -5.33
N LYS A 42 -10.27 18.30 -4.43
CA LYS A 42 -11.13 19.43 -4.78
C LYS A 42 -10.32 20.73 -4.80
N PRO A 43 -10.73 21.71 -5.62
CA PRO A 43 -10.21 23.06 -5.49
C PRO A 43 -10.37 23.58 -4.05
N GLY A 44 -9.30 24.10 -3.47
CA GLY A 44 -9.24 24.53 -2.08
C GLY A 44 -8.61 23.52 -1.10
N ASP A 45 -8.44 22.25 -1.49
CA ASP A 45 -7.78 21.27 -0.63
C ASP A 45 -6.29 21.60 -0.43
N LEU A 46 -5.82 21.44 0.80
CA LEU A 46 -4.40 21.51 1.14
C LEU A 46 -3.76 20.14 0.96
N ILE A 47 -2.73 20.07 0.12
CA ILE A 47 -2.05 18.82 -0.20
C ILE A 47 -0.54 18.92 -0.04
N LEU A 48 0.07 17.75 0.14
CA LEU A 48 1.50 17.53 0.03
C LEU A 48 1.77 16.80 -1.28
N TYR A 49 2.65 17.35 -2.10
CA TYR A 49 3.02 16.80 -3.39
C TYR A 49 4.25 15.90 -3.24
N ASP A 50 4.19 14.70 -3.79
CA ASP A 50 5.33 13.78 -3.83
C ASP A 50 6.42 14.35 -4.75
N TRP A 51 7.54 14.73 -4.15
CA TRP A 51 8.60 15.49 -4.79
C TRP A 51 9.72 14.52 -5.24
N PRO A 52 9.94 14.33 -6.55
CA PRO A 52 10.84 13.30 -7.06
C PRO A 52 12.34 13.59 -6.81
N ARG A 53 12.68 14.81 -6.40
CA ARG A 53 14.06 15.17 -6.06
C ARG A 53 14.33 14.76 -4.62
N LYS A 54 15.44 14.06 -4.39
CA LYS A 54 15.99 13.83 -3.05
C LYS A 54 16.00 15.17 -2.31
N GLY A 55 15.39 15.19 -1.13
CA GLY A 55 15.47 16.35 -0.26
C GLY A 55 16.93 16.69 0.03
N ASP A 56 17.18 17.93 0.42
CA ASP A 56 18.54 18.46 0.61
C ASP A 56 19.36 17.59 1.59
N HIS A 57 18.67 16.83 2.46
CA HIS A 57 19.27 15.95 3.45
C HIS A 57 18.67 14.53 3.38
N LYS A 58 19.44 13.54 3.84
CA LYS A 58 19.05 12.11 3.86
C LYS A 58 17.73 11.84 4.59
N LEU A 59 17.35 12.68 5.54
CA LEU A 59 16.14 12.55 6.37
C LEU A 59 15.04 13.56 6.00
N SER A 60 15.23 14.34 4.93
CA SER A 60 14.20 15.25 4.46
C SER A 60 13.01 14.43 3.92
N PRO A 61 11.77 14.84 4.22
CA PRO A 61 10.59 14.20 3.65
C PRO A 61 10.62 14.27 2.11
N ASN A 62 10.12 13.22 1.46
CA ASN A 62 10.00 13.18 0.01
C ASN A 62 8.81 14.00 -0.52
N PHE A 63 8.10 14.74 0.33
CA PHE A 63 6.97 15.55 -0.07
C PHE A 63 7.24 17.04 0.14
N LYS A 64 6.66 17.87 -0.72
CA LYS A 64 6.66 19.34 -0.60
C LYS A 64 5.25 19.87 -0.38
N GLY A 65 5.16 20.98 0.35
CA GLY A 65 3.92 21.70 0.57
C GLY A 65 3.92 22.46 1.90
N PRO A 66 2.74 22.88 2.38
CA PRO A 66 1.43 22.60 1.78
C PRO A 66 1.15 23.43 0.52
N PHE A 67 0.45 22.84 -0.44
CA PHE A 67 -0.05 23.52 -1.63
C PHE A 67 -1.58 23.50 -1.63
N VAL A 68 -2.19 24.54 -2.22
CA VAL A 68 -3.64 24.59 -2.44
C VAL A 68 -3.94 24.19 -3.87
N ILE A 69 -4.89 23.30 -4.05
CA ILE A 69 -5.36 22.92 -5.39
C ILE A 69 -6.23 24.05 -5.94
N VAL A 70 -5.80 24.67 -7.05
CA VAL A 70 -6.55 25.78 -7.67
C VAL A 70 -7.56 25.27 -8.70
N ARG A 71 -7.20 24.24 -9.48
CA ARG A 71 -8.08 23.55 -10.42
C ARG A 71 -7.74 22.06 -10.43
N SER A 72 -8.73 21.19 -10.31
CA SER A 72 -8.55 19.76 -10.56
C SER A 72 -8.45 19.51 -12.07
N VAL A 73 -7.54 18.64 -12.49
CA VAL A 73 -7.38 18.21 -13.89
C VAL A 73 -7.62 16.70 -13.94
N GLY A 74 -8.66 16.29 -14.65
CA GLY A 74 -9.13 14.90 -14.72
C GLY A 74 -10.57 14.75 -14.22
N ALA A 75 -11.43 14.17 -15.06
CA ALA A 75 -12.78 13.84 -14.64
C ALA A 75 -12.72 12.77 -13.54
N CYS A 76 -13.40 13.04 -12.42
CA CYS A 76 -13.81 11.97 -11.50
C CYS A 76 -14.89 11.17 -12.24
N VAL A 77 -14.48 10.19 -13.04
CA VAL A 77 -15.41 9.17 -13.53
C VAL A 77 -15.81 8.34 -12.31
N LEU A 78 -17.11 8.34 -12.03
CA LEU A 78 -17.79 7.78 -10.87
C LEU A 78 -17.51 6.29 -10.66
#